data_AF-A0A7Y2DJE5-F1
#
_entry.id   AF-A0A7Y2DJE5-F1
#
_cell.length_a   1.000
_cell.length_b   1.000
_cell.length_c   1.000
_cell.angle_alpha   90.00
_cell.angle_beta   90.00
_cell.angle_gamma   90.00
#
_symmetry.space_group_name_H-M   'P 1'
#
loop_
_entity.id
_entity.type
_entity.pdbx_description
1 polymer ?
#
loop_
_entity_poly.entity_id
_entity_poly.type
_entity_poly.pdbx_seq_one_letter_code
_entity_poly.pdbx_strand_id
1 'polypeptide(L)'
;MKGPIAYLLSLFVGILFGCSSDSEREDVSNETAMEAGEFYFPPKNSDDWDQLNLQDLGWNVSAEQPLNDFLEAHKTDAFLILKDGKIVLENYFGDFTKDKNHAWNSAGKALTALTVGIAQEEGLLSLNGSSQG
;
A
#
# COMPACT_ATOMS: atom_id res chain seq x y z
N MET A 1 -1.43 -15.83 -49.29
CA MET A 1 -0.73 -15.40 -48.06
C MET A 1 -1.18 -14.00 -47.69
N LYS A 2 -2.09 -13.87 -46.73
CA LYS A 2 -2.51 -12.60 -46.12
C LYS A 2 -2.20 -12.78 -44.62
N GLY A 3 -1.19 -12.04 -44.16
CA GLY A 3 -0.35 -12.40 -43.03
C GLY A 3 -0.95 -12.21 -41.62
N PRO A 4 -0.22 -12.64 -40.58
CA PRO A 4 -0.60 -12.58 -39.16
C PRO A 4 -0.63 -11.15 -38.56
N ILE A 5 -0.43 -10.13 -39.39
CA ILE A 5 -0.36 -8.70 -38.99
C ILE A 5 -1.70 -8.19 -38.45
N ALA A 6 -2.83 -8.74 -38.93
CA ALA A 6 -4.15 -8.36 -38.44
C ALA A 6 -4.39 -8.79 -36.98
N TYR A 7 -3.76 -9.88 -36.51
CA TYR A 7 -3.90 -10.35 -35.14
C TYR A 7 -3.04 -9.53 -34.15
N LEU A 8 -1.88 -9.02 -34.60
CA LEU A 8 -1.04 -8.11 -33.81
C LEU A 8 -1.70 -6.74 -33.58
N LEU A 9 -2.49 -6.26 -34.55
CA LEU A 9 -3.29 -5.04 -34.41
C LEU A 9 -4.54 -5.25 -33.52
N SER A 10 -5.13 -6.46 -33.53
CA SER A 10 -6.25 -6.84 -32.66
C SER A 10 -5.85 -6.95 -31.18
N LEU A 11 -4.63 -7.44 -30.89
CA LEU A 11 -4.11 -7.57 -29.52
C LEU A 11 -3.81 -6.22 -28.84
N PHE A 12 -3.58 -5.15 -29.62
CA PHE A 12 -3.26 -3.82 -29.09
C PHE A 12 -4.51 -3.00 -28.70
N VAL A 13 -5.68 -3.34 -29.23
CA VAL A 13 -6.96 -2.65 -28.95
C VAL A 13 -7.61 -3.15 -27.63
N GLY A 14 -7.24 -4.33 -27.15
CA GLY A 14 -7.76 -4.91 -25.91
C GLY A 14 -7.20 -4.31 -24.61
N ILE A 15 -6.14 -3.49 -24.66
CA ILE A 15 -5.50 -2.90 -23.47
C ILE A 15 -6.21 -1.60 -23.03
N LEU A 16 -7.13 -1.05 -23.83
CA LEU A 16 -7.83 0.21 -23.53
C LEU A 16 -9.22 0.03 -22.90
N PHE A 17 -9.69 -1.20 -22.68
CA PHE A 17 -10.87 -1.47 -21.86
C PHE A 17 -10.47 -1.82 -20.42
N GLY A 18 -9.61 -0.98 -19.83
CA GLY A 18 -9.49 -0.87 -18.38
C GLY A 18 -10.83 -0.43 -17.82
N CYS A 19 -11.43 -1.25 -16.98
CA CYS A 19 -12.74 -1.04 -16.40
C CYS A 19 -12.70 0.20 -15.49
N SER A 20 -13.29 1.31 -15.91
CA SER A 20 -13.76 2.37 -15.01
C SER A 20 -15.27 2.30 -15.01
N SER A 21 -15.85 1.60 -14.05
CA SER A 21 -17.25 1.79 -13.70
C SER A 21 -17.35 3.12 -12.96
N ASP A 22 -17.70 4.19 -13.67
CA ASP A 22 -18.12 5.44 -13.06
C ASP A 22 -19.40 5.17 -12.24
N SER A 23 -19.27 5.10 -10.92
CA SER A 23 -20.40 5.25 -10.02
C SER A 23 -20.51 6.73 -9.66
N GLU A 24 -21.67 7.33 -9.92
CA GLU A 24 -22.01 8.66 -9.41
C GLU A 24 -21.76 8.70 -7.89
N ARG A 25 -20.92 9.64 -7.45
CA ARG A 25 -20.60 9.84 -6.04
C ARG A 25 -21.74 10.62 -5.39
N GLU A 26 -22.53 9.94 -4.55
CA GLU A 26 -23.25 10.64 -3.49
C GLU A 26 -22.21 11.13 -2.46
N ASP A 27 -22.18 12.45 -2.25
CA ASP A 27 -21.45 13.10 -1.17
C ASP A 27 -22.10 12.70 0.16
N VAL A 28 -21.54 11.69 0.81
CA VAL A 28 -21.82 11.38 2.22
C VAL A 28 -20.68 11.97 3.04
N SER A 29 -20.71 13.28 3.25
CA SER A 29 -19.89 14.04 4.20
C SER A 29 -20.25 13.75 5.66
N ASN A 30 -20.46 12.47 6.00
CA ASN A 30 -20.51 12.05 7.39
C ASN A 30 -19.11 11.65 7.84
N GLU A 31 -18.23 12.65 7.92
CA GLU A 31 -16.97 12.56 8.63
C GLU A 31 -17.28 12.37 10.11
N THR A 32 -17.46 11.11 10.50
CA THR A 32 -17.28 10.74 11.90
C THR A 32 -15.80 10.95 12.15
N ALA A 33 -15.46 12.12 12.71
CA ALA A 33 -14.12 12.42 13.17
C ALA A 33 -13.69 11.24 14.06
N MET A 34 -12.77 10.42 13.52
CA MET A 34 -12.10 9.40 14.32
C MET A 34 -11.46 10.14 15.48
N GLU A 35 -11.84 9.77 16.70
CA GLU A 35 -11.13 10.16 17.92
C GLU A 35 -9.63 10.05 17.63
N ALA A 36 -8.94 11.20 17.64
CA ALA A 36 -7.52 11.28 17.37
C ALA A 36 -6.76 10.68 18.55
N GLY A 37 -6.73 9.34 18.61
CA GLY A 37 -5.69 8.66 19.36
C GLY A 37 -4.35 9.13 18.80
N GLU A 38 -3.40 9.49 19.66
CA GLU A 38 -2.06 9.83 19.21
C GLU A 38 -1.46 8.66 18.44
N PHE A 39 -1.36 8.81 17.12
CA PHE A 39 -0.63 7.87 16.28
C PHE A 39 0.84 7.91 16.67
N TYR A 40 1.43 6.75 16.91
CA TYR A 40 2.86 6.63 17.14
C TYR A 40 3.61 6.83 15.81
N PHE A 41 4.67 7.62 15.85
CA PHE A 41 5.64 7.74 14.77
C PHE A 41 7.03 7.38 15.31
N PRO A 42 7.81 6.56 14.58
CA PRO A 42 9.13 6.16 15.03
C PRO A 42 10.09 7.35 15.13
N PRO A 43 11.09 7.30 16.03
CA PRO A 43 12.12 8.32 16.13
C PRO A 43 12.87 8.50 14.80
N LYS A 44 13.06 9.74 14.35
CA LYS A 44 13.68 10.04 13.04
C LYS A 44 15.14 9.56 12.90
N ASN A 45 15.84 9.35 14.01
CA ASN A 45 17.26 9.04 14.06
C ASN A 45 17.53 7.72 14.80
N SER A 46 16.55 6.81 14.88
CA SER A 46 16.72 5.47 15.44
C SER A 46 15.92 4.45 14.64
N ASP A 47 16.37 3.19 14.68
CA ASP A 47 15.64 2.03 14.17
C ASP A 47 14.69 1.42 15.22
N ASP A 48 14.61 2.03 16.41
CA ASP A 48 13.78 1.54 17.51
C ASP A 48 12.31 1.90 17.29
N TRP A 49 11.49 0.89 16.97
CA TRP A 49 10.04 1.02 16.89
C TRP A 49 9.36 0.45 18.12
N ASP A 50 8.38 1.18 18.66
CA ASP A 50 7.48 0.64 19.67
C ASP A 50 6.73 -0.58 19.13
N GLN A 51 6.60 -1.60 19.99
CA GLN A 51 5.87 -2.82 19.70
C GLN A 51 4.64 -2.98 20.59
N LEU A 52 3.62 -3.66 20.07
CA LEU A 52 2.42 -4.07 20.79
C LEU A 52 2.34 -5.59 20.80
N ASN A 53 2.01 -6.18 21.95
CA ASN A 53 1.84 -7.61 22.05
C ASN A 53 0.43 -8.03 21.64
N LEU A 54 0.29 -9.18 20.96
CA LEU A 54 -1.00 -9.72 20.56
C LEU A 54 -1.93 -9.94 21.76
N GLN A 55 -1.37 -10.33 22.91
CA GLN A 55 -2.13 -10.56 24.15
C GLN A 55 -2.77 -9.26 24.65
N ASP A 56 -2.02 -8.16 24.65
CA ASP A 56 -2.48 -6.84 25.12
C ASP A 56 -3.59 -6.29 24.22
N LEU A 57 -3.60 -6.70 22.95
CA LEU A 57 -4.64 -6.37 21.97
C LEU A 57 -5.86 -7.29 22.02
N GLY A 58 -5.82 -8.35 22.84
CA GLY A 58 -6.87 -9.37 22.86
C GLY A 58 -6.97 -10.17 21.55
N TRP A 59 -5.89 -10.19 20.75
CA TRP A 59 -5.84 -10.95 19.50
C TRP A 59 -5.57 -12.42 19.76
N ASN A 60 -5.96 -13.28 18.80
CA ASN A 60 -5.78 -14.71 18.93
C ASN A 60 -4.30 -15.10 18.72
N VAL A 61 -3.56 -15.20 19.82
CA VAL A 61 -2.16 -15.63 19.85
C VAL A 61 -1.95 -17.00 19.19
N SER A 62 -2.90 -17.92 19.33
CA SER A 62 -2.75 -19.26 18.77
C SER A 62 -2.81 -19.28 17.24
N ALA A 63 -3.22 -18.18 16.60
CA ALA A 63 -3.29 -18.04 15.15
C ALA A 63 -1.98 -17.51 14.53
N GLU A 64 -1.03 -17.05 15.34
CA GLU A 64 0.24 -16.49 14.85
C GLU A 64 1.06 -17.54 14.07
N GLN A 65 1.26 -18.74 14.64
CA GLN A 65 2.01 -19.79 13.94
C GLN A 65 1.31 -20.24 12.65
N PRO A 66 -0.01 -20.54 12.63
CA PRO A 66 -0.72 -20.81 11.39
C PRO A 66 -0.61 -19.70 10.32
N LEU A 67 -0.58 -18.43 10.74
CA LEU A 67 -0.36 -17.30 9.83
C LEU A 67 1.04 -17.34 9.23
N ASN A 68 2.07 -17.55 10.05
CA ASN A 68 3.46 -17.63 9.57
C ASN A 68 3.64 -18.83 8.62
N ASP A 69 3.07 -19.98 8.95
CA ASP A 69 3.10 -21.17 8.09
C ASP A 69 2.44 -20.89 6.73
N PHE A 70 1.30 -20.18 6.73
CA PHE A 70 0.62 -19.76 5.51
C PHE A 70 1.49 -18.81 4.68
N LEU A 71 2.08 -17.78 5.31
CA LEU A 71 2.93 -16.80 4.62
C LEU A 71 4.15 -17.47 3.98
N GLU A 72 4.80 -18.39 4.68
CA GLU A 72 5.94 -19.15 4.17
C GLU A 72 5.53 -20.07 3.01
N ALA A 73 4.41 -20.81 3.14
CA ALA A 73 3.88 -21.67 2.08
C ALA A 73 3.56 -20.89 0.79
N HIS A 74 3.22 -19.61 0.92
CA HIS A 74 2.94 -18.70 -0.19
C HIS A 74 4.16 -17.90 -0.67
N LYS A 75 5.37 -18.23 -0.21
CA LYS A 75 6.63 -17.57 -0.61
C LYS A 75 6.62 -16.06 -0.37
N THR A 76 6.04 -15.64 0.76
CA THR A 76 6.11 -14.25 1.22
C THR A 76 7.54 -13.92 1.61
N ASP A 77 8.08 -12.78 1.17
CA ASP A 77 9.44 -12.36 1.54
C ASP A 77 9.47 -11.60 2.88
N ALA A 78 8.52 -10.69 3.07
CA ALA A 78 8.38 -9.88 4.28
C ALA A 78 6.89 -9.60 4.58
N PHE A 79 6.53 -9.57 5.86
CA PHE A 79 5.18 -9.29 6.34
C PHE A 79 5.23 -8.43 7.60
N LEU A 80 4.42 -7.38 7.64
CA LEU A 80 4.38 -6.41 8.74
C LEU A 80 2.94 -6.03 9.05
N ILE A 81 2.57 -6.07 10.34
CA ILE A 81 1.29 -5.54 10.85
C ILE A 81 1.60 -4.39 11.78
N LEU A 82 1.02 -3.23 11.48
CA LEU A 82 1.04 -2.04 12.34
C LEU A 82 -0.34 -1.78 12.93
N LYS A 83 -0.39 -1.40 14.20
CA LYS A 83 -1.58 -0.84 14.85
C LYS A 83 -1.21 0.47 15.51
N ASP A 84 -1.94 1.53 15.16
CA ASP A 84 -1.72 2.89 15.67
C ASP A 84 -0.26 3.36 15.50
N GLY A 85 0.39 2.92 14.42
CA GLY A 85 1.79 3.21 14.08
C GLY A 85 2.83 2.27 14.71
N LYS A 86 2.44 1.44 15.68
CA LYS A 86 3.34 0.51 16.39
C LYS A 86 3.36 -0.87 15.73
N ILE A 87 4.49 -1.56 15.80
CA ILE A 87 4.64 -2.92 15.24
C ILE A 87 3.90 -3.93 16.12
N VAL A 88 3.04 -4.73 15.53
CA VAL A 88 2.39 -5.87 16.22
C VAL A 88 3.07 -7.19 15.83
N LEU A 89 3.33 -7.36 14.54
CA LEU A 89 4.02 -8.53 13.99
C LEU A 89 4.94 -8.07 12.85
N GLU A 90 6.13 -8.62 12.82
CA GLU A 90 7.14 -8.37 11.78
C GLU A 90 7.88 -9.68 11.50
N ASN A 91 7.75 -10.18 10.28
CA ASN A 91 8.30 -11.47 9.89
C ASN A 91 9.00 -11.35 8.53
N TYR A 92 10.17 -11.97 8.44
CA TYR A 92 10.96 -12.09 7.22
C TYR A 92 11.22 -13.56 6.95
N PHE A 93 11.16 -13.97 5.69
CA PHE A 93 11.29 -15.37 5.30
C PHE A 93 12.45 -15.55 4.32
N GLY A 94 12.94 -16.79 4.19
CA GLY A 94 14.05 -17.11 3.29
C GLY A 94 15.32 -16.34 3.62
N ASP A 95 15.82 -15.55 2.66
CA ASP A 95 17.02 -14.72 2.79
C ASP A 95 16.70 -13.21 2.89
N PHE A 96 15.42 -12.87 3.12
CA PHE A 96 14.99 -11.49 3.34
C PHE A 96 15.28 -11.02 4.77
N THR A 97 15.55 -9.74 4.91
CA THR A 97 15.79 -9.07 6.20
C THR A 97 15.12 -7.70 6.18
N LYS A 98 15.00 -7.06 7.35
CA LYS A 98 14.44 -5.70 7.50
C LYS A 98 15.09 -4.65 6.59
N ASP A 99 16.37 -4.83 6.27
CA ASP A 99 17.17 -3.85 5.51
C ASP A 99 17.22 -4.17 4.00
N LYS A 100 16.55 -5.25 3.56
CA LYS A 100 16.59 -5.68 2.16
C LYS A 100 15.49 -4.99 1.35
N ASN A 101 15.89 -4.30 0.29
CA ASN A 101 14.95 -3.64 -0.61
C ASN A 101 14.11 -4.66 -1.40
N HIS A 102 12.79 -4.49 -1.38
CA HIS A 102 11.85 -5.22 -2.23
C HIS A 102 11.28 -4.31 -3.32
N ALA A 103 11.04 -4.84 -4.52
CA ALA A 103 10.37 -4.07 -5.57
C ALA A 103 8.91 -3.78 -5.19
N TRP A 104 8.54 -2.50 -5.09
CA TRP A 104 7.18 -2.07 -4.71
C TRP A 104 6.21 -2.02 -5.90
N ASN A 105 6.72 -2.07 -7.14
CA ASN A 105 5.92 -2.03 -8.37
C ASN A 105 4.82 -0.94 -8.29
N SER A 106 3.56 -1.30 -8.50
CA SER A 106 2.44 -0.34 -8.46
C SER A 106 2.14 0.26 -7.09
N ALA A 107 2.62 -0.31 -5.98
CA ALA A 107 2.45 0.31 -4.66
C ALA A 107 3.15 1.68 -4.60
N GLY A 108 4.19 1.90 -5.41
CA GLY A 108 4.83 3.21 -5.55
C GLY A 108 3.87 4.33 -6.00
N LYS A 109 2.78 4.01 -6.72
CA LYS A 109 1.77 5.01 -7.14
C LYS A 109 1.07 5.66 -5.95
N ALA A 110 0.80 4.90 -4.89
CA ALA A 110 0.17 5.44 -3.68
C ALA A 110 1.09 6.47 -2.99
N LEU A 111 2.38 6.16 -2.89
CA LEU A 111 3.37 7.10 -2.37
C LEU A 111 3.46 8.36 -3.25
N THR A 112 3.53 8.20 -4.59
CA THR A 112 3.51 9.35 -5.50
C THR A 112 2.25 10.20 -5.32
N ALA A 113 1.08 9.58 -5.24
CA ALA A 113 -0.19 10.29 -5.05
C ALA A 113 -0.21 11.05 -3.71
N LEU A 114 0.28 10.45 -2.63
CA LEU A 114 0.41 11.12 -1.33
C LEU A 114 1.32 12.35 -1.42
N THR A 115 2.52 12.20 -1.99
CA THR A 115 3.46 13.31 -2.15
C THR A 115 2.89 14.43 -3.02
N VAL A 116 2.16 14.08 -4.08
CA VAL A 116 1.44 15.05 -4.93
C VAL A 116 0.34 15.76 -4.14
N GLY A 117 -0.41 15.04 -3.30
CA GLY A 117 -1.42 15.61 -2.41
C GLY A 117 -0.83 16.60 -1.42
N ILE A 118 0.29 16.26 -0.78
CA ILE A 118 1.03 17.16 0.12
C ILE A 118 1.48 18.41 -0.64
N ALA A 119 2.06 18.27 -1.83
CA ALA A 119 2.49 19.41 -2.64
C ALA A 119 1.30 20.31 -3.05
N GLN A 120 0.12 19.74 -3.28
CA GLN A 120 -1.10 20.50 -3.52
C GLN A 120 -1.55 21.25 -2.28
N GLU A 121 -1.59 20.59 -1.12
CA GLU A 121 -1.96 21.19 0.17
C GLU A 121 -1.04 22.36 0.54
N GLU A 122 0.27 22.21 0.31
CA GLU A 122 1.27 23.26 0.52
C GLU A 122 1.24 24.37 -0.55
N GLY A 123 0.37 24.26 -1.56
CA GLY A 123 0.23 25.24 -2.63
C GLY A 123 1.40 25.25 -3.64
N LEU A 124 2.25 24.23 -3.62
CA LEU A 124 3.39 24.06 -4.53
C LEU A 124 2.97 23.52 -5.90
N LEU A 125 1.78 22.90 -6.00
CA LEU A 125 1.24 22.30 -7.22
C LEU A 125 -0.26 22.60 -7.36
N SER A 126 -0.70 22.94 -8.57
CA SER A 126 -2.12 23.02 -8.93
C SER A 126 -2.52 21.86 -9.83
N LEU A 127 -3.52 21.09 -9.41
CA LEU A 127 -4.07 19.99 -10.21
C LEU A 127 -4.91 20.45 -11.41
N ASN A 128 -5.34 21.72 -11.42
CA ASN A 128 -6.12 22.32 -12.51
C ASN A 128 -5.22 22.97 -13.58
N GLY A 129 -3.90 22.99 -13.37
CA GLY A 129 -2.95 23.51 -14.33
C GLY A 129 -2.76 22.56 -15.52
N SER A 130 -2.52 23.12 -16.70
CA SER A 130 -2.00 22.33 -17.83
C SER A 130 -0.53 21.98 -17.59
N SER A 131 -0.06 20.86 -18.16
CA SER A 131 1.37 20.54 -18.14
C SER A 131 2.16 21.64 -18.84
N GLN A 132 3.05 22.30 -18.12
CA GLN A 132 3.99 23.26 -18.70
C GLN A 132 5.17 22.46 -19.24
N GLY A 133 5.31 22.42 -20.57
CA GLY A 133 6.42 21.79 -21.28
C GLY A 133 7.51 22.77 -21.66
#